data_AF-A0A0L6U859-F1
#
_entry.id   AF-A0A0L6U859-F1
#
_cell.length_a   1.000
_cell.length_b   1.000
_cell.length_c   1.000
_cell.angle_alpha   90.00
_cell.angle_beta   90.00
_cell.angle_gamma   90.00
#
_symmetry.space_group_name_H-M   'P 1'
#
loop_
_entity.id
_entity.type
_entity.pdbx_description
1 polymer ?
#
loop_
_entity_poly.entity_id
_entity_poly.type
_entity_poly.pdbx_seq_one_letter_code
_entity_poly.pdbx_strand_id
1 'polypeptide(L)'
;MQRPSASTKQRGPKSKLTTDVLTSVLLWLEENPTTTLKKMSEHIREEFDISVTPEAIQKTLKTVDITWKTLTQIPSKWNKAAFLEQRHDYMLN
;
A
#
# COMPACT_ATOMS: atom_id res chain seq x y z
N MET A 1 -41.21 -25.33 22.62
CA MET A 1 -39.96 -25.29 21.84
C MET A 1 -39.54 -23.83 21.67
N GLN A 2 -38.45 -23.41 22.31
CA GLN A 2 -37.93 -22.03 22.16
C GLN A 2 -37.08 -21.96 20.87
N ARG A 3 -37.34 -20.97 20.02
CA ARG A 3 -36.48 -20.65 18.87
C ARG A 3 -35.20 -19.99 19.39
N PRO A 4 -34.00 -20.39 18.94
CA PRO A 4 -32.81 -19.60 19.22
C PRO A 4 -32.91 -18.28 18.45
N SER A 5 -32.78 -17.18 19.20
CA SER A 5 -32.67 -15.83 18.63
C SER A 5 -31.34 -15.72 17.90
N ALA A 6 -31.37 -15.29 16.64
CA ALA A 6 -30.17 -15.14 15.82
C ALA A 6 -29.24 -14.09 16.43
N SER A 7 -28.01 -14.50 16.75
CA SER A 7 -26.94 -13.59 17.17
C SER A 7 -26.58 -12.68 15.99
N THR A 8 -26.94 -11.41 16.08
CA THR A 8 -26.47 -10.37 15.17
C THR A 8 -24.97 -10.22 15.36
N LYS A 9 -24.19 -10.74 14.40
CA LYS A 9 -22.75 -10.53 14.32
C LYS A 9 -22.49 -9.04 14.41
N GLN A 10 -21.91 -8.57 15.51
CA GLN A 10 -21.54 -7.17 15.66
C GLN A 10 -20.52 -6.85 14.58
N ARG A 11 -20.95 -6.04 13.61
CA ARG A 11 -20.11 -5.49 12.55
C ARG A 11 -19.08 -4.64 13.27
N GLY A 12 -17.80 -4.99 13.16
CA GLY A 12 -16.71 -4.23 13.75
C GLY A 12 -16.75 -2.75 13.33
N PRO A 13 -15.88 -1.91 13.91
CA PRO A 13 -15.84 -0.47 13.62
C PRO A 13 -15.89 -0.21 12.11
N LYS A 14 -16.78 0.68 11.66
CA LYS A 14 -16.88 1.06 10.25
C LYS A 14 -15.50 1.56 9.79
N SER A 15 -14.97 0.96 8.72
CA SER A 15 -13.69 1.40 8.12
C SER A 15 -13.77 2.88 7.77
N LYS A 16 -12.73 3.64 8.11
CA LYS A 16 -12.58 5.04 7.67
C LYS A 16 -12.35 5.17 6.16
N LEU A 17 -11.85 4.10 5.54
CA LEU A 17 -11.69 3.98 4.09
C LEU A 17 -13.01 3.42 3.54
N THR A 18 -13.93 4.33 3.22
CA THR A 18 -15.18 4.01 2.52
C THR A 18 -14.91 3.70 1.05
N THR A 19 -15.91 3.22 0.32
CA THR A 19 -15.82 2.94 -1.11
C THR A 19 -15.44 4.18 -1.91
N ASP A 20 -15.96 5.36 -1.55
CA ASP A 20 -15.67 6.62 -2.24
C ASP A 20 -14.20 7.02 -2.07
N VAL A 21 -13.68 6.95 -0.84
CA VAL A 21 -12.26 7.21 -0.55
C VAL A 21 -11.37 6.22 -1.29
N LEU A 22 -11.74 4.93 -1.31
CA LEU A 22 -10.99 3.91 -2.05
C LEU A 22 -10.97 4.21 -3.56
N THR A 23 -12.09 4.66 -4.12
CA THR A 23 -12.19 4.99 -5.55
C THR A 23 -11.25 6.14 -5.91
N SER A 24 -11.21 7.20 -5.11
CA SER A 24 -10.26 8.30 -5.32
C SER A 24 -8.79 7.88 -5.15
N VAL A 25 -8.51 6.99 -4.20
CA VAL A 25 -7.15 6.40 -4.07
C VAL A 25 -6.77 5.64 -5.33
N LEU A 26 -7.65 4.82 -5.88
CA LEU A 26 -7.38 4.05 -7.10
C LEU A 26 -7.18 4.94 -8.32
N LEU A 27 -8.00 5.99 -8.46
CA LEU A 27 -7.84 6.98 -9.54
C LEU A 27 -6.50 7.71 -9.44
N TRP A 28 -6.13 8.16 -8.24
CA TRP A 28 -4.85 8.81 -7.99
C TRP A 28 -3.67 7.88 -8.30
N LEU A 29 -3.80 6.58 -8.00
CA LEU A 29 -2.79 5.58 -8.32
C LEU A 29 -2.59 5.38 -9.82
N GLU A 30 -3.68 5.38 -10.59
CA GLU A 30 -3.64 5.28 -12.05
C GLU A 30 -2.91 6.49 -12.65
N GLU A 31 -3.19 7.70 -12.16
CA GLU A 31 -2.56 8.94 -12.62
C GLU A 31 -1.11 9.09 -12.13
N ASN A 32 -0.80 8.55 -10.94
CA ASN A 32 0.49 8.73 -10.26
C ASN A 32 1.08 7.39 -9.77
N PRO A 33 1.47 6.48 -10.68
CA PRO A 33 1.90 5.12 -10.30
C PRO A 33 3.21 5.09 -9.49
N THR A 34 3.99 6.16 -9.50
CA THR A 34 5.24 6.31 -8.72
C THR A 34 5.04 6.97 -7.36
N THR A 35 3.79 7.21 -6.96
CA THR A 35 3.47 7.83 -5.67
C THR A 35 3.87 6.95 -4.49
N THR A 36 3.74 7.47 -3.27
CA THR A 36 4.07 6.72 -2.05
C THR A 36 2.83 6.61 -1.17
N LEU A 37 2.78 5.58 -0.31
CA LEU A 37 1.68 5.44 0.65
C LEU A 37 1.54 6.66 1.56
N LYS A 38 2.65 7.36 1.85
CA LYS A 38 2.65 8.63 2.59
C LYS A 38 1.94 9.72 1.80
N LYS A 39 2.28 9.93 0.53
CA LYS A 39 1.60 10.90 -0.34
C LYS A 39 0.11 10.57 -0.51
N MET A 40 -0.24 9.30 -0.60
CA MET A 40 -1.65 8.88 -0.60
C MET A 40 -2.35 9.26 0.71
N SER A 41 -1.70 9.07 1.87
CA SER A 41 -2.30 9.49 3.15
C SER A 41 -2.49 10.99 3.26
N GLU A 42 -1.57 11.78 2.70
CA GLU A 42 -1.67 13.24 2.63
C GLU A 42 -2.84 13.65 1.72
N HIS A 43 -2.94 13.04 0.54
CA HIS A 43 -4.06 13.27 -0.39
C HIS A 43 -5.42 12.92 0.22
N ILE A 44 -5.55 11.79 0.91
CA ILE A 44 -6.80 11.41 1.58
C ILE A 44 -7.17 12.41 2.68
N ARG A 45 -6.18 12.91 3.42
CA ARG A 45 -6.41 13.94 4.43
C ARG A 45 -6.86 15.26 3.81
N GLU A 46 -6.28 15.66 2.68
CA GLU A 46 -6.60 16.92 2.00
C GLU A 46 -7.98 16.89 1.34
N GLU A 47 -8.34 15.80 0.67
CA GLU A 47 -9.60 15.68 -0.06
C GLU A 47 -10.79 15.32 0.84
N PHE A 48 -10.58 14.52 1.88
CA PHE A 48 -11.68 13.94 2.67
C PHE A 48 -11.68 14.39 4.15
N ASP A 49 -10.67 15.13 4.61
CA ASP A 49 -10.46 15.45 6.04
C ASP A 49 -10.35 14.19 6.93
N ILE A 50 -9.83 13.10 6.36
CA ILE A 50 -9.67 11.83 7.06
C ILE A 50 -8.19 11.55 7.29
N SER A 51 -7.82 11.39 8.56
CA SER A 51 -6.50 10.86 8.92
C SER A 51 -6.46 9.34 8.84
N VAL A 52 -5.62 8.82 7.94
CA VAL A 52 -5.33 7.40 7.72
C VAL A 52 -3.83 7.15 7.74
N THR A 53 -3.40 6.03 8.31
CA THR A 53 -1.98 5.66 8.27
C THR A 53 -1.63 4.95 6.95
N PRO A 54 -0.37 5.03 6.49
CA PRO A 54 0.10 4.28 5.32
C PRO A 54 -0.21 2.78 5.36
N GLU A 55 -0.13 2.15 6.54
CA GLU A 55 -0.41 0.73 6.74
C GLU A 55 -1.90 0.40 6.54
N ALA A 56 -2.80 1.30 6.95
CA ALA A 56 -4.22 1.14 6.73
C ALA A 56 -4.55 1.16 5.24
N ILE A 57 -3.95 2.11 4.50
CA ILE A 57 -4.07 2.19 3.03
C ILE A 57 -3.54 0.91 2.38
N GLN A 58 -2.35 0.45 2.80
CA GLN A 58 -1.77 -0.77 2.27
C GLN A 58 -2.66 -2.00 2.51
N LYS A 59 -3.27 -2.13 3.70
CA LYS A 59 -4.21 -3.21 4.00
C LYS A 59 -5.44 -3.15 3.10
N THR A 60 -6.01 -1.97 2.87
CA THR A 60 -7.16 -1.81 1.98
C THR A 60 -6.84 -2.11 0.54
N LEU A 61 -5.68 -1.67 0.03
CA LEU A 61 -5.25 -2.01 -1.33
C LEU A 61 -5.10 -3.53 -1.51
N LYS A 62 -4.60 -4.24 -0.49
CA LYS A 62 -4.53 -5.71 -0.51
C LYS A 62 -5.91 -6.38 -0.59
N THR A 63 -6.97 -5.75 -0.11
CA THR A 63 -8.35 -6.31 -0.22
C THR A 63 -8.91 -6.26 -1.64
N VAL A 64 -8.32 -5.44 -2.51
CA VAL A 64 -8.65 -5.34 -3.95
C VAL A 64 -7.51 -5.88 -4.81
N ASP A 65 -6.71 -6.81 -4.27
CA ASP A 65 -5.58 -7.48 -4.92
C ASP A 65 -4.47 -6.55 -5.45
N ILE A 66 -4.43 -5.29 -4.99
CA ILE A 66 -3.37 -4.35 -5.32
C ILE A 66 -2.27 -4.45 -4.25
N THR A 67 -1.12 -5.01 -4.66
CA THR A 67 0.06 -5.06 -3.80
C THR A 67 1.05 -3.99 -4.19
N TRP A 68 1.23 -3.01 -3.31
CA TRP A 68 2.31 -2.03 -3.45
C TRP A 68 3.65 -2.69 -3.09
N LYS A 69 4.45 -3.05 -4.09
CA LYS A 69 5.84 -3.47 -3.88
C LYS A 69 6.73 -2.25 -3.90
N THR A 70 7.61 -2.12 -2.92
CA THR A 70 8.67 -1.12 -2.94
C THR A 70 9.55 -1.38 -4.16
N LEU A 71 9.54 -0.47 -5.14
CA LEU A 71 10.55 -0.46 -6.19
C LEU A 71 11.89 -0.12 -5.53
N THR A 72 12.75 -1.11 -5.36
CA THR A 72 14.14 -0.86 -4.95
C THR A 72 14.83 -0.17 -6.11
N GLN A 73 15.05 1.15 -6.00
CA GLN A 73 15.91 1.83 -6.95
C GLN A 73 17.29 1.18 -6.88
N ILE A 74 17.80 0.75 -8.04
CA ILE A 74 19.15 0.18 -8.13
C ILE A 74 20.12 1.27 -7.66
N PRO A 75 20.88 1.05 -6.58
CA PRO A 75 21.80 2.07 -6.09
C PRO A 75 22.79 2.42 -7.20
N SER A 76 23.00 3.71 -7.51
CA SER A 76 23.90 4.14 -8.59
C SER A 76 25.32 3.58 -8.47
N LYS A 77 25.76 3.29 -7.24
CA LYS A 77 27.05 2.64 -6.94
C LYS A 77 27.18 1.21 -7.49
N TRP A 78 26.08 0.53 -7.81
CA TRP A 78 26.09 -0.84 -8.36
C TRP A 78 26.71 -0.91 -9.76
N ASN A 79 26.76 0.22 -10.49
CA ASN A 79 27.39 0.30 -11.81
C ASN A 79 28.82 0.87 -11.77
N LYS A 80 29.39 1.09 -10.57
CA LYS A 80 30.79 1.54 -10.46
C LYS A 80 31.73 0.34 -10.61
N ALA A 81 32.82 0.52 -11.36
CA ALA A 81 33.81 -0.52 -11.66
C ALA A 81 34.27 -1.30 -10.40
N ALA A 82 34.56 -0.58 -9.31
CA ALA A 82 34.98 -1.18 -8.04
C ALA A 82 33.97 -2.18 -7.44
N PHE A 83 32.67 -2.01 -7.68
CA PHE A 83 31.62 -2.93 -7.22
C PHE A 83 31.32 -4.05 -8.21
N LEU A 84 31.68 -3.87 -9.49
CA LEU A 84 31.57 -4.90 -10.52
C LEU A 84 32.71 -5.91 -10.41
N GLU A 85 33.94 -5.47 -10.16
CA GLU A 85 35.09 -6.35 -9.90
C GLU A 85 34.83 -7.26 -8.70
N GLN A 86 34.33 -6.68 -7.59
CA GLN A 86 33.98 -7.43 -6.38
C GLN A 86 32.85 -8.47 -6.60
N ARG A 87 32.00 -8.28 -7.63
CA ARG A 87 30.99 -9.27 -8.04
C ARG A 87 31.56 -10.34 -8.98
N HIS A 88 32.56 -10.00 -9.78
CA HIS A 88 33.23 -10.96 -10.66
C HIS A 88 33.92 -12.06 -9.86
N ASP A 89 34.51 -11.69 -8.71
CA ASP A 89 35.07 -12.63 -7.74
C ASP A 89 34.03 -13.60 -7.16
N TYR A 90 32.76 -13.18 -7.06
CA TYR A 90 31.66 -14.00 -6.55
C TYR A 90 31.14 -15.02 -7.57
N MET A 91 31.38 -14.81 -8.87
CA MET A 91 30.93 -15.72 -9.94
C MET A 91 31.98 -16.79 -10.30
N LEU A 92 33.22 -16.64 -9.81
CA LEU A 92 34.35 -17.54 -10.09
C LEU A 92 34.67 -18.51 -8.95
N ASN A 93 33.85 -18.55 -7.89
CA ASN A 93 33.95 -19.48 -6.77
C ASN A 93 32.71 -20.36 -6.68
#